data_AF-A0A957TIF5-F1
#
_entry.id   AF-A0A957TIF5-F1
#
_cell.length_a   1.000
_cell.length_b   1.000
_cell.length_c   1.000
_cell.angle_alpha   90.00
_cell.angle_beta   90.00
_cell.angle_gamma   90.00
#
_symmetry.space_group_name_H-M   'P 1'
#
loop_
_entity.id
_entity.type
_entity.pdbx_description
1 polymer ?
#
loop_
_entity_poly.entity_id
_entity_poly.type
_entity_poly.pdbx_seq_one_letter_code
_entity_poly.pdbx_strand_id
1 'polypeptide(L)'
;VSEPVVNVRLGPGTNYGIAGSVEAGQRFDIAGKTSAGDWLQVCCVNGQTVWIFAQLGAAQNVDAVAVAQDIPALPTAAPTPVPQPTDTPAPAAPPPAADPCAGIGGDGCKFKVREGPQFAPNGGTELKLQLYFIHSGVDGGQPQGSYFVVLMKDGQNLGVSDTVRSIANDASDGALGRYNYEYKIGLDKLPGNTVAGNYTMFVLDRNGERDSQDLNFSVPEGQGEVRVVWDQG
;
A
#
# COMPACT_ATOMS: atom_id res chain seq x y z
N VAL A 1 34.24 20.28 -29.73
CA VAL A 1 33.79 19.84 -28.38
C VAL A 1 34.45 18.50 -28.06
N SER A 2 35.00 18.33 -26.85
CA SER A 2 35.79 17.14 -26.48
C SER A 2 35.07 16.20 -25.51
N GLU A 3 34.11 16.71 -24.75
CA GLU A 3 33.29 15.94 -23.79
C GLU A 3 32.00 15.39 -24.45
N PRO A 4 31.43 14.27 -23.97
CA PRO A 4 30.27 13.60 -24.58
C PRO A 4 29.06 14.53 -24.71
N VAL A 5 28.79 15.34 -23.69
CA VAL A 5 27.74 16.38 -23.70
C VAL A 5 28.26 17.60 -22.93
N VAL A 6 28.19 18.77 -23.56
CA VAL A 6 28.59 20.04 -22.95
C VAL A 6 27.42 21.00 -22.92
N ASN A 7 27.15 21.57 -21.74
CA ASN A 7 26.15 22.62 -21.59
C ASN A 7 26.65 23.94 -22.22
N VAL A 8 25.82 24.52 -23.08
CA VAL A 8 26.00 25.88 -23.59
C VAL A 8 25.06 26.83 -22.84
N ARG A 9 25.51 28.05 -22.57
CA ARG A 9 24.83 29.01 -21.69
C ARG A 9 24.49 30.30 -22.39
N LEU A 10 23.53 31.03 -21.83
CA LEU A 10 23.08 32.34 -22.34
C LEU A 10 24.11 33.45 -22.08
N GLY A 11 25.09 33.23 -21.21
CA GLY A 11 26.18 34.15 -20.90
C GLY A 11 27.43 33.43 -20.37
N PRO A 12 28.56 34.14 -20.26
CA PRO A 12 29.82 33.57 -19.82
C PRO A 12 29.87 33.39 -18.31
N GLY A 13 29.47 32.20 -17.83
CA GLY A 13 29.51 31.85 -16.42
C GLY A 13 28.43 30.85 -16.02
N THR A 14 28.63 30.17 -14.89
CA THR A 14 27.66 29.20 -14.35
C THR A 14 26.40 29.85 -13.77
N ASN A 15 26.44 31.16 -13.50
CA ASN A 15 25.30 31.95 -13.03
C ASN A 15 24.30 32.31 -14.15
N TYR A 16 24.68 32.08 -15.42
CA TYR A 16 23.78 32.27 -16.56
C TYR A 16 22.99 30.98 -16.82
N GLY A 17 21.74 31.14 -17.26
CA GLY A 17 20.88 30.03 -17.65
C GLY A 17 21.50 29.18 -18.77
N ILE A 18 21.17 27.89 -18.77
CA ILE A 18 21.57 26.94 -19.81
C ILE A 18 20.72 27.22 -21.05
N ALA A 19 21.37 27.49 -22.18
CA ALA A 19 20.73 27.67 -23.48
C ALA A 19 20.46 26.34 -24.19
N GLY A 20 21.24 25.30 -23.86
CA GLY A 20 21.11 23.95 -24.41
C GLY A 20 22.36 23.13 -24.17
N SER A 21 22.55 22.10 -24.99
CA SER A 21 23.75 21.25 -24.95
C SER A 21 24.28 20.95 -26.36
N VAL A 22 25.58 20.68 -26.44
CA VAL A 22 26.29 20.25 -27.65
C VAL A 22 27.00 18.93 -27.38
N GLU A 23 27.16 18.10 -28.41
CA GLU A 23 27.75 16.77 -28.31
C GLU A 23 29.23 16.75 -28.71
N ALA A 24 29.96 15.72 -28.27
CA ALA A 24 31.34 15.49 -28.68
C ALA A 24 31.50 15.49 -30.20
N GLY A 25 32.60 16.08 -30.68
CA GLY A 25 32.92 16.12 -32.11
C GLY A 25 32.28 17.25 -32.90
N GLN A 26 31.26 17.94 -32.35
CA GLN A 26 30.70 19.13 -32.98
C GLN A 26 31.69 20.30 -33.01
N ARG A 27 31.64 21.09 -34.09
CA ARG A 27 32.52 22.23 -34.37
C ARG A 27 31.66 23.47 -34.62
N PHE A 28 32.09 24.59 -34.06
CA PHE A 28 31.40 25.87 -34.14
C PHE A 28 32.42 26.99 -34.32
N ASP A 29 32.01 28.07 -34.96
CA ASP A 29 32.85 29.25 -35.10
C ASP A 29 32.83 30.05 -33.80
N ILE A 30 34.02 30.54 -33.39
CA ILE A 30 34.16 31.38 -32.21
C ILE A 30 33.91 32.82 -32.63
N ALA A 31 32.78 33.36 -32.19
CA ALA A 31 32.37 34.74 -32.44
C ALA A 31 33.00 35.75 -31.46
N GLY A 32 33.43 35.29 -30.30
CA GLY A 32 34.02 36.15 -29.28
C GLY A 32 34.54 35.38 -28.07
N LYS A 33 35.21 36.08 -27.15
CA LYS A 33 35.62 35.54 -25.85
C LYS A 33 35.42 36.52 -24.71
N THR A 34 35.44 36.03 -23.49
CA THR A 34 35.61 36.90 -22.30
C THR A 34 37.03 37.47 -22.26
N SER A 35 37.23 38.58 -21.54
CA SER A 35 38.56 39.17 -21.31
C SER A 35 39.55 38.18 -20.68
N ALA A 36 39.06 37.32 -19.78
CA ALA A 36 39.84 36.24 -19.17
C ALA A 36 40.09 35.04 -20.10
N GLY A 37 39.33 34.90 -21.19
CA GLY A 37 39.45 33.77 -22.13
C GLY A 37 38.82 32.47 -21.66
N ASP A 38 38.31 32.41 -20.42
CA ASP A 38 37.71 31.21 -19.83
C ASP A 38 36.40 30.78 -20.51
N TRP A 39 35.70 31.73 -21.12
CA TRP A 39 34.46 31.49 -21.85
C TRP A 39 34.57 31.98 -23.28
N LEU A 40 34.13 31.13 -24.20
CA LEU A 40 34.06 31.38 -25.63
C LEU A 40 32.60 31.55 -26.06
N GLN A 41 32.35 32.57 -26.86
CA GLN A 41 31.08 32.78 -27.52
C GLN A 41 31.12 32.10 -28.88
N VAL A 42 30.20 31.19 -29.13
CA VAL A 42 30.16 30.37 -30.36
C VAL A 42 28.87 30.59 -31.13
N CYS A 43 28.97 30.58 -32.46
CA CYS A 43 27.82 30.60 -33.34
C CYS A 43 27.80 29.36 -34.26
N CYS A 44 26.65 28.84 -34.67
CA CYS A 44 25.30 29.14 -34.19
C CYS A 44 24.65 27.83 -33.72
N VAL A 45 24.77 27.54 -32.42
CA VAL A 45 24.17 26.34 -31.81
C VAL A 45 22.65 26.53 -31.85
N ASN A 46 21.95 25.70 -32.61
CA ASN A 46 20.51 25.81 -32.83
C ASN A 46 20.06 27.20 -33.31
N GLY A 47 20.88 27.85 -34.15
CA GLY A 47 20.59 29.20 -34.68
C GLY A 47 20.83 30.33 -33.67
N GLN A 48 21.37 30.04 -32.49
CA GLN A 48 21.65 31.03 -31.46
C GLN A 48 23.16 31.13 -31.16
N THR A 49 23.62 32.34 -30.88
CA THR A 49 24.95 32.58 -30.31
C THR A 49 24.94 32.27 -28.82
N VAL A 50 25.81 31.39 -28.36
CA VAL A 50 25.83 30.87 -26.99
C VAL A 50 27.23 30.83 -26.43
N TRP A 51 27.35 30.65 -25.12
CA TRP A 51 28.63 30.62 -24.41
C TRP A 51 28.98 29.20 -23.97
N ILE A 52 30.24 28.81 -24.21
CA ILE A 52 30.80 27.53 -23.81
C ILE A 52 32.07 27.77 -22.99
N PHE A 53 32.28 26.94 -21.97
CA PHE A 53 33.50 27.00 -21.16
C PHE A 53 34.67 26.46 -21.99
N ALA A 54 35.76 27.23 -22.09
CA ALA A 54 36.85 26.96 -23.02
C ALA A 54 37.51 25.59 -22.78
N GLN A 55 37.56 25.12 -21.53
CA GLN A 55 38.17 23.84 -21.17
C GLN A 55 37.36 22.61 -21.60
N LEU A 56 36.11 22.78 -22.03
CA LEU A 56 35.24 21.66 -22.47
C LEU A 56 35.38 21.35 -23.97
N GLY A 57 36.34 21.98 -24.65
CA GLY A 57 36.65 21.72 -26.04
C GLY A 57 38.07 22.14 -26.42
N ALA A 58 38.50 21.73 -27.60
CA ALA A 58 39.68 22.28 -28.24
C ALA A 58 39.29 23.50 -29.08
N ALA A 59 39.94 24.63 -28.84
CA ALA A 59 39.77 25.86 -29.61
C ALA A 59 41.10 26.22 -30.29
N GLN A 60 41.03 26.72 -31.52
CA GLN A 60 42.20 27.13 -32.32
C GLN A 60 42.17 28.63 -32.55
N ASN A 61 43.34 29.27 -32.61
CA ASN A 61 43.49 30.71 -32.88
C ASN A 61 42.72 31.64 -31.91
N VAL A 62 42.53 31.22 -30.65
CA VAL A 62 41.78 31.96 -29.62
C VAL A 62 42.40 33.33 -29.32
N ASP A 63 43.71 33.50 -29.55
CA ASP A 63 44.41 34.77 -29.34
C ASP A 63 43.95 35.88 -30.28
N ALA A 64 43.54 35.52 -31.51
CA ALA A 64 43.04 36.46 -32.52
C ALA A 64 41.54 36.78 -32.37
N VAL A 65 40.82 36.06 -31.48
CA VAL A 65 39.39 36.29 -31.23
C VAL A 65 39.21 37.53 -30.37
N ALA A 66 38.35 38.44 -30.82
CA ALA A 66 38.03 39.66 -30.09
C ALA A 66 37.29 39.36 -28.77
N VAL A 67 37.49 40.24 -27.78
CA VAL A 67 36.68 40.22 -26.55
C VAL A 67 35.26 40.65 -26.91
N ALA A 68 34.26 39.85 -26.54
CA ALA A 68 32.86 40.18 -26.81
C ALA A 68 32.45 41.45 -26.04
N GLN A 69 31.81 42.39 -26.73
CA GLN A 69 31.42 43.68 -26.16
C GLN A 69 30.02 43.65 -25.53
N ASP A 70 29.12 42.82 -26.05
CA ASP A 70 27.72 42.70 -25.61
C ASP A 70 27.51 41.44 -24.76
N ILE A 71 28.15 41.40 -23.58
CA ILE A 71 27.90 40.33 -22.61
C ILE A 71 26.62 40.67 -21.83
N PRO A 72 25.60 39.78 -21.81
CA PRO A 72 24.40 40.00 -21.03
C PRO A 72 24.76 40.26 -19.56
N ALA A 73 24.11 41.25 -18.92
CA ALA A 73 24.28 41.45 -17.49
C ALA A 73 23.90 40.17 -16.74
N LEU A 74 24.63 39.86 -15.65
CA LEU A 74 24.28 38.74 -14.79
C LEU A 74 22.81 38.86 -14.38
N PRO A 75 22.01 37.78 -14.49
CA PRO A 75 20.66 37.81 -13.98
C PRO A 75 20.72 38.19 -12.50
N THR A 76 20.05 39.29 -12.15
CA THR A 76 19.92 39.69 -10.75
C THR A 76 19.15 38.59 -10.05
N ALA A 77 19.76 38.00 -9.01
CA ALA A 77 19.10 36.98 -8.22
C ALA A 77 17.72 37.48 -7.79
N ALA A 78 16.67 36.73 -8.13
CA ALA A 78 15.34 37.01 -7.59
C ALA A 78 15.44 37.04 -6.05
N PRO A 79 14.66 37.90 -5.36
CA PRO A 79 14.65 37.93 -3.91
C PRO A 79 14.43 36.52 -3.38
N THR A 80 15.36 36.08 -2.52
CA THR A 80 15.29 34.78 -1.86
C THR A 80 13.92 34.68 -1.18
N PRO A 81 13.10 33.66 -1.47
CA PRO A 81 11.89 33.45 -0.69
C PRO A 81 12.30 33.32 0.78
N VAL A 82 11.66 34.10 1.64
CA VAL A 82 11.73 33.92 3.10
C VAL A 82 11.48 32.43 3.37
N PRO A 83 12.29 31.75 4.20
CA PRO A 83 12.04 30.35 4.52
C PRO A 83 10.63 30.24 5.08
N GLN A 84 9.74 29.64 4.29
CA GLN A 84 8.47 29.12 4.77
C GLN A 84 8.83 28.12 5.88
N PRO A 85 8.13 28.12 7.04
CA PRO A 85 8.40 27.14 8.08
C PRO A 85 8.44 25.76 7.44
N THR A 86 9.59 25.11 7.53
CA THR A 86 9.74 23.72 7.11
C THR A 86 8.70 22.96 7.90
N ASP A 87 7.75 22.32 7.20
CA ASP A 87 6.87 21.36 7.84
C ASP A 87 7.77 20.45 8.66
N THR A 88 7.51 20.39 9.98
CA THR A 88 8.13 19.40 10.84
C THR A 88 7.97 18.07 10.12
N PRO A 89 9.04 17.27 9.91
CA PRO A 89 8.90 15.99 9.23
C PRO A 89 7.72 15.26 9.87
N ALA A 90 6.69 14.98 9.06
CA ALA A 90 5.60 14.15 9.53
C ALA A 90 6.24 12.91 10.16
N PRO A 91 5.82 12.51 11.38
CA PRO A 91 6.35 11.31 12.02
C PRO A 91 6.43 10.21 10.98
N ALA A 92 7.61 9.58 10.86
CA ALA A 92 7.80 8.46 9.94
C ALA A 92 6.58 7.55 10.07
N ALA A 93 5.92 7.25 8.95
CA ALA A 93 4.76 6.37 8.95
C ALA A 93 5.11 5.16 9.82
N PRO A 94 4.26 4.80 10.80
CA PRO A 94 4.54 3.64 11.63
C PRO A 94 4.85 2.45 10.71
N PRO A 95 5.79 1.58 11.08
CA PRO A 95 6.13 0.43 10.27
C PRO A 95 4.84 -0.30 9.83
N PRO A 96 4.82 -0.92 8.64
CA PRO A 96 3.67 -1.68 8.17
C PRO A 96 3.15 -2.53 9.31
N ALA A 97 1.87 -2.37 9.67
CA ALA A 97 1.27 -3.15 10.73
C ALA A 97 1.59 -4.61 10.44
N ALA A 98 2.21 -5.30 11.41
CA ALA A 98 2.50 -6.72 11.27
C ALA A 98 1.22 -7.43 10.85
N ASP A 99 1.30 -8.31 9.85
CA ASP A 99 0.13 -9.09 9.44
C ASP A 99 -0.37 -9.85 10.68
N PRO A 100 -1.60 -9.56 11.17
CA PRO A 100 -2.09 -10.19 12.39
C PRO A 100 -2.29 -11.70 12.23
N CYS A 101 -2.12 -12.22 11.02
CA CYS A 101 -2.14 -13.63 10.69
C CYS A 101 -0.76 -14.30 10.64
N ALA A 102 0.36 -13.58 10.62
CA ALA A 102 1.70 -14.13 10.33
C ALA A 102 2.28 -15.10 11.38
N GLY A 103 1.49 -15.57 12.35
CA GLY A 103 1.87 -16.58 13.33
C GLY A 103 0.70 -17.43 13.82
N ILE A 104 -0.45 -17.39 13.13
CA ILE A 104 -1.61 -18.21 13.43
C ILE A 104 -1.53 -19.47 12.56
N GLY A 105 -1.62 -20.66 13.15
CA GLY A 105 -1.82 -21.91 12.39
C GLY A 105 -0.66 -22.42 11.53
N GLY A 106 0.57 -22.01 11.81
CA GLY A 106 1.77 -22.48 11.08
C GLY A 106 1.95 -21.85 9.68
N ASP A 107 0.87 -21.59 8.94
CA ASP A 107 0.88 -20.96 7.60
C ASP A 107 0.09 -19.64 7.51
N GLY A 108 -0.64 -19.27 8.56
CA GLY A 108 -1.38 -18.01 8.67
C GLY A 108 -2.88 -18.22 8.82
N CYS A 109 -3.65 -17.12 8.83
CA CYS A 109 -5.11 -17.26 8.80
C CYS A 109 -5.54 -17.69 7.40
N LYS A 110 -6.04 -18.92 7.33
CA LYS A 110 -6.72 -19.41 6.16
C LYS A 110 -8.06 -18.72 5.95
N PHE A 111 -8.89 -18.60 6.99
CA PHE A 111 -10.23 -18.04 6.91
C PHE A 111 -10.30 -16.57 7.30
N LYS A 112 -11.11 -15.83 6.54
CA LYS A 112 -11.54 -14.45 6.80
C LYS A 112 -13.05 -14.38 6.80
N VAL A 113 -13.61 -13.43 7.54
CA VAL A 113 -15.06 -13.16 7.46
C VAL A 113 -15.34 -12.47 6.13
N ARG A 114 -16.22 -13.09 5.35
CA ARG A 114 -16.77 -12.51 4.11
C ARG A 114 -18.09 -11.80 4.38
N GLU A 115 -18.98 -12.41 5.16
CA GLU A 115 -20.29 -11.85 5.50
C GLU A 115 -20.62 -12.08 6.97
N GLY A 116 -21.34 -11.12 7.56
CA GLY A 116 -21.76 -11.14 8.95
C GLY A 116 -20.72 -10.62 9.95
N PRO A 117 -20.95 -10.80 11.26
CA PRO A 117 -22.09 -11.52 11.84
C PRO A 117 -23.42 -10.82 11.60
N GLN A 118 -24.39 -11.59 11.12
CA GLN A 118 -25.78 -11.17 11.00
C GLN A 118 -26.59 -11.80 12.11
N PHE A 119 -27.60 -11.08 12.61
CA PHE A 119 -28.44 -11.53 13.71
C PHE A 119 -29.88 -11.70 13.26
N ALA A 120 -30.54 -12.75 13.77
CA ALA A 120 -31.98 -12.91 13.61
C ALA A 120 -32.65 -13.28 14.95
N PRO A 121 -33.92 -12.83 15.14
CA PRO A 121 -34.64 -13.10 16.36
C PRO A 121 -35.03 -14.56 16.43
N ASN A 122 -34.76 -15.18 17.57
CA ASN A 122 -35.20 -16.54 17.91
C ASN A 122 -35.84 -16.59 19.31
N GLY A 123 -36.28 -15.43 19.81
CA GLY A 123 -36.80 -15.27 21.17
C GLY A 123 -35.73 -15.11 22.24
N GLY A 124 -34.44 -15.17 21.90
CA GLY A 124 -33.34 -14.98 22.86
C GLY A 124 -33.24 -16.10 23.89
N THR A 125 -33.85 -17.25 23.62
CA THR A 125 -33.89 -18.42 24.52
C THR A 125 -32.78 -19.43 24.24
N GLU A 126 -32.06 -19.26 23.14
CA GLU A 126 -30.87 -20.03 22.79
C GLU A 126 -29.95 -19.19 21.90
N LEU A 127 -28.65 -19.46 21.96
CA LEU A 127 -27.73 -19.01 20.93
C LEU A 127 -27.66 -20.09 19.85
N LYS A 128 -28.05 -19.76 18.62
CA LYS A 128 -27.96 -20.61 17.44
C LYS A 128 -26.90 -20.04 16.49
N LEU A 129 -25.83 -20.78 16.25
CA LEU A 129 -24.85 -20.48 15.22
C LEU A 129 -25.26 -21.15 13.92
N GLN A 130 -25.25 -20.39 12.82
CA GLN A 130 -25.26 -20.94 11.47
C GLN A 130 -24.08 -20.35 10.70
N LEU A 131 -23.06 -21.17 10.45
CA LEU A 131 -21.84 -20.72 9.82
C LEU A 131 -21.71 -21.36 8.44
N TYR A 132 -21.09 -20.65 7.52
CA TYR A 132 -20.79 -21.17 6.21
C TYR A 132 -19.32 -21.02 5.90
N PHE A 133 -18.63 -22.14 5.71
CA PHE A 133 -17.23 -22.18 5.34
C PHE A 133 -17.11 -22.43 3.84
N ILE A 134 -16.47 -21.53 3.11
CA ILE A 134 -16.33 -21.59 1.65
C ILE A 134 -14.91 -21.31 1.18
N HIS A 135 -14.64 -21.68 -0.07
CA HIS A 135 -13.48 -21.25 -0.85
C HIS A 135 -13.95 -20.55 -2.11
N SER A 136 -13.80 -19.23 -2.15
CA SER A 136 -14.33 -18.44 -3.27
C SER A 136 -13.48 -18.42 -4.53
N GLY A 137 -12.17 -18.63 -4.40
CA GLY A 137 -11.22 -18.73 -5.50
C GLY A 137 -11.37 -19.98 -6.38
N VAL A 138 -12.37 -20.82 -6.12
CA VAL A 138 -12.74 -22.00 -6.91
C VAL A 138 -14.14 -21.77 -7.48
N ASP A 139 -14.33 -22.05 -8.78
CA ASP A 139 -15.57 -21.80 -9.52
C ASP A 139 -16.83 -22.20 -8.73
N GLY A 140 -17.67 -21.21 -8.41
CA GLY A 140 -18.95 -21.40 -7.71
C GLY A 140 -18.91 -21.26 -6.18
N GLY A 141 -17.74 -21.09 -5.56
CA GLY A 141 -17.61 -20.96 -4.10
C GLY A 141 -17.79 -22.30 -3.40
N GLN A 142 -16.70 -23.07 -3.25
CA GLN A 142 -16.79 -24.46 -2.84
C GLN A 142 -16.96 -24.61 -1.30
N PRO A 143 -18.00 -25.29 -0.80
CA PRO A 143 -18.19 -25.56 0.63
C PRO A 143 -17.01 -26.33 1.24
N GLN A 144 -16.53 -25.85 2.39
CA GLN A 144 -15.37 -26.41 3.09
C GLN A 144 -15.81 -27.18 4.34
N GLY A 145 -15.38 -28.43 4.45
CA GLY A 145 -15.72 -29.33 5.56
C GLY A 145 -14.59 -29.50 6.59
N SER A 146 -14.94 -30.11 7.72
CA SER A 146 -14.04 -30.45 8.85
C SER A 146 -13.52 -29.27 9.69
N TYR A 147 -14.00 -28.05 9.48
CA TYR A 147 -13.65 -26.89 10.30
C TYR A 147 -14.62 -26.74 11.47
N PHE A 148 -14.15 -26.18 12.56
CA PHE A 148 -14.98 -25.89 13.73
C PHE A 148 -14.58 -24.56 14.35
N VAL A 149 -15.29 -24.14 15.39
CA VAL A 149 -15.03 -22.85 16.04
C VAL A 149 -14.82 -23.01 17.53
N VAL A 150 -13.95 -22.17 18.07
CA VAL A 150 -14.02 -21.81 19.48
C VAL A 150 -14.94 -20.62 19.60
N LEU A 151 -15.86 -20.67 20.57
CA LEU A 151 -16.74 -19.56 20.90
C LEU A 151 -16.58 -19.22 22.38
N MET A 152 -16.37 -17.94 22.66
CA MET A 152 -16.30 -17.38 24.01
C MET A 152 -17.39 -16.33 24.18
N LYS A 153 -17.92 -16.22 25.39
CA LYS A 153 -18.78 -15.10 25.81
C LYS A 153 -18.13 -14.42 27.02
N ASP A 154 -17.95 -13.10 26.94
CA ASP A 154 -17.34 -12.30 28.01
C ASP A 154 -15.99 -12.90 28.51
N GLY A 155 -15.22 -13.48 27.59
CA GLY A 155 -13.95 -14.15 27.86
C GLY A 155 -14.04 -15.60 28.34
N GLN A 156 -15.22 -16.12 28.65
CA GLN A 156 -15.42 -17.52 29.03
C GLN A 156 -15.67 -18.41 27.81
N ASN A 157 -14.87 -19.46 27.64
CA ASN A 157 -15.09 -20.47 26.59
C ASN A 157 -16.39 -21.23 26.83
N LEU A 158 -17.22 -21.34 25.79
CA LEU A 158 -18.53 -22.01 25.84
C LEU A 158 -18.47 -23.51 25.53
N GLY A 159 -17.28 -24.05 25.22
CA GLY A 159 -17.07 -25.50 25.15
C GLY A 159 -17.74 -26.17 23.94
N VAL A 160 -17.74 -25.50 22.78
CA VAL A 160 -18.16 -26.11 21.52
C VAL A 160 -17.31 -27.35 21.27
N SER A 161 -17.93 -28.53 21.14
CA SER A 161 -17.20 -29.76 20.89
C SER A 161 -16.57 -29.74 19.49
N ASP A 162 -15.35 -30.25 19.40
CA ASP A 162 -14.64 -30.50 18.15
C ASP A 162 -15.35 -31.50 17.23
N THR A 163 -16.36 -32.24 17.71
CA THR A 163 -17.21 -33.09 16.87
C THR A 163 -18.23 -32.30 16.06
N VAL A 164 -18.49 -31.05 16.45
CA VAL A 164 -19.37 -30.13 15.72
C VAL A 164 -18.53 -29.47 14.64
N ARG A 165 -18.58 -30.03 13.43
CA ARG A 165 -17.73 -29.60 12.30
C ARG A 165 -18.57 -29.20 11.10
N SER A 166 -17.99 -28.34 10.27
CA SER A 166 -18.55 -28.01 8.97
C SER A 166 -18.55 -29.23 8.07
N ILE A 167 -19.51 -29.30 7.15
CA ILE A 167 -19.65 -30.41 6.20
C ILE A 167 -19.35 -29.88 4.79
N ALA A 168 -18.59 -30.63 4.00
CA ALA A 168 -18.28 -30.29 2.61
C ALA A 168 -19.41 -30.77 1.66
N ASN A 169 -20.63 -30.28 1.85
CA ASN A 169 -21.77 -30.55 0.97
C ASN A 169 -22.13 -29.30 0.15
N ASP A 170 -22.69 -29.49 -1.04
CA ASP A 170 -23.22 -28.40 -1.88
C ASP A 170 -24.23 -27.55 -1.10
N ALA A 171 -24.29 -26.26 -1.46
CA ALA A 171 -25.07 -25.21 -0.79
C ALA A 171 -26.59 -25.35 -0.98
N SER A 172 -27.16 -26.52 -0.68
CA SER A 172 -28.60 -26.78 -0.72
C SER A 172 -29.03 -28.13 -0.14
N ASP A 173 -28.13 -29.06 0.16
CA ASP A 173 -28.51 -30.48 0.24
C ASP A 173 -28.87 -31.00 1.65
N GLY A 174 -29.35 -30.15 2.56
CA GLY A 174 -29.74 -30.63 3.89
C GLY A 174 -30.53 -29.66 4.76
N ALA A 175 -30.83 -30.11 5.99
CA ALA A 175 -31.59 -29.38 7.01
C ALA A 175 -30.99 -28.01 7.41
N LEU A 176 -29.75 -27.73 6.98
CA LEU A 176 -29.00 -26.50 7.29
C LEU A 176 -29.15 -25.38 6.24
N GLY A 177 -29.79 -25.66 5.09
CA GLY A 177 -29.96 -24.68 4.02
C GLY A 177 -28.62 -24.27 3.38
N ARG A 178 -28.35 -22.96 3.30
CA ARG A 178 -27.10 -22.42 2.71
C ARG A 178 -25.87 -22.55 3.62
N TYR A 179 -26.07 -22.93 4.89
CA TYR A 179 -25.01 -23.03 5.90
C TYR A 179 -24.55 -24.47 6.01
N ASN A 180 -23.27 -24.69 6.30
CA ASN A 180 -22.69 -26.02 6.41
C ASN A 180 -22.18 -26.35 7.82
N TYR A 181 -22.51 -25.51 8.80
CA TYR A 181 -22.21 -25.67 10.21
C TYR A 181 -23.39 -25.14 11.03
N GLU A 182 -23.86 -25.89 12.03
CA GLU A 182 -24.87 -25.43 12.98
C GLU A 182 -24.54 -25.90 14.40
N TYR A 183 -24.71 -25.01 15.37
CA TYR A 183 -24.57 -25.33 16.78
C TYR A 183 -25.55 -24.51 17.63
N LYS A 184 -26.06 -25.10 18.71
CA LYS A 184 -27.03 -24.46 19.61
C LYS A 184 -26.57 -24.54 21.05
N ILE A 185 -26.76 -23.46 21.79
CA ILE A 185 -26.40 -23.33 23.20
C ILE A 185 -27.62 -22.81 23.96
N GLY A 186 -28.11 -23.58 24.92
CA GLY A 186 -29.18 -23.17 25.82
C GLY A 186 -28.71 -22.12 26.83
N LEU A 187 -29.66 -21.33 27.36
CA LEU A 187 -29.37 -20.27 28.34
C LEU A 187 -28.60 -20.79 29.56
N ASP A 188 -28.85 -22.02 30.00
CA ASP A 188 -28.20 -22.64 31.17
C ASP A 188 -26.68 -22.83 31.01
N LYS A 189 -26.19 -22.75 29.77
CA LYS A 189 -24.76 -22.85 29.44
C LYS A 189 -24.12 -21.50 29.12
N LEU A 190 -24.91 -20.44 29.08
CA LEU A 190 -24.41 -19.10 28.78
C LEU A 190 -24.15 -18.32 30.07
N PRO A 191 -22.98 -17.64 30.18
CA PRO A 191 -22.74 -16.68 31.25
C PRO A 191 -23.91 -15.69 31.40
N GLY A 192 -24.38 -15.53 32.64
CA GLY A 192 -25.51 -14.65 32.97
C GLY A 192 -26.88 -15.15 32.52
N ASN A 193 -27.01 -16.38 32.04
CA ASN A 193 -28.26 -16.96 31.51
C ASN A 193 -28.94 -16.07 30.46
N THR A 194 -28.14 -15.38 29.65
CA THR A 194 -28.63 -14.48 28.60
C THR A 194 -27.89 -14.75 27.29
N VAL A 195 -28.57 -14.53 26.16
CA VAL A 195 -27.94 -14.56 24.84
C VAL A 195 -27.26 -13.23 24.52
N ALA A 196 -27.82 -12.10 24.94
CA ALA A 196 -27.23 -10.81 24.66
C ALA A 196 -25.85 -10.66 25.33
N GLY A 197 -24.90 -10.01 24.68
CA GLY A 197 -23.55 -9.81 25.24
C GLY A 197 -22.44 -9.88 24.20
N ASN A 198 -21.20 -9.87 24.66
CA ASN A 198 -20.02 -9.85 23.80
C ASN A 198 -19.45 -11.25 23.60
N TYR A 199 -19.09 -11.54 22.36
CA TYR A 199 -18.60 -12.83 21.92
C TYR A 199 -17.30 -12.68 21.15
N THR A 200 -16.46 -13.69 21.27
CA THR A 200 -15.27 -13.88 20.44
C THR A 200 -15.36 -15.25 19.81
N MET A 201 -15.19 -15.32 18.49
CA MET A 201 -15.19 -16.56 17.72
C MET A 201 -13.95 -16.65 16.84
N PHE A 202 -13.33 -17.82 16.77
CA PHE A 202 -12.27 -18.09 15.79
C PHE A 202 -12.37 -19.52 15.27
N VAL A 203 -11.85 -19.72 14.05
CA VAL A 203 -11.90 -20.97 13.31
C VAL A 203 -10.71 -21.84 13.67
N LEU A 204 -10.98 -23.14 13.80
CA LEU A 204 -10.00 -24.20 13.91
C LEU A 204 -10.13 -25.17 12.72
N ASP A 205 -9.00 -25.69 12.27
CA ASP A 205 -8.87 -26.67 11.20
C ASP A 205 -9.30 -28.09 11.66
N ARG A 206 -9.05 -29.12 10.85
CA ARG A 206 -9.38 -30.50 11.24
C ARG A 206 -8.62 -30.95 12.50
N ASN A 207 -7.40 -30.48 12.68
CA ASN A 207 -6.46 -30.90 13.71
C ASN A 207 -6.57 -30.04 15.00
N GLY A 208 -7.41 -29.02 15.00
CA GLY A 208 -7.55 -28.07 16.11
C GLY A 208 -6.53 -26.94 16.07
N GLU A 209 -5.83 -26.78 14.95
CA GLU A 209 -4.95 -25.66 14.67
C GLU A 209 -5.78 -24.44 14.26
N ARG A 210 -5.34 -23.25 14.65
CA ARG A 210 -6.12 -22.02 14.48
C ARG A 210 -5.94 -21.47 13.08
N ASP A 211 -7.06 -21.21 12.40
CA ASP A 211 -7.10 -20.82 10.98
C ASP A 211 -7.73 -19.44 10.74
N SER A 212 -8.11 -18.70 11.78
CA SER A 212 -8.62 -17.33 11.63
C SER A 212 -8.16 -16.40 12.75
N GLN A 213 -8.25 -15.08 12.50
CA GLN A 213 -8.25 -14.08 13.56
C GLN A 213 -9.50 -14.20 14.43
N ASP A 214 -9.50 -13.45 15.54
CA ASP A 214 -10.68 -13.31 16.38
C ASP A 214 -11.76 -12.50 15.64
N LEU A 215 -12.96 -13.06 15.57
CA LEU A 215 -14.17 -12.31 15.26
C LEU A 215 -14.83 -11.90 16.57
N ASN A 216 -14.73 -10.61 16.89
CA ASN A 216 -15.38 -10.02 18.05
C ASN A 216 -16.73 -9.42 17.63
N PHE A 217 -17.81 -9.75 18.34
CA PHE A 217 -19.15 -9.25 18.05
C PHE A 217 -20.06 -9.20 19.27
N SER A 218 -21.11 -8.39 19.20
CA SER A 218 -22.10 -8.26 20.28
C SER A 218 -23.46 -8.70 19.78
N VAL A 219 -24.09 -9.64 20.48
CA VAL A 219 -25.46 -10.08 20.18
C VAL A 219 -26.44 -9.15 20.91
N PRO A 220 -27.38 -8.48 20.21
CA PRO A 220 -28.39 -7.63 20.84
C PRO A 220 -29.43 -8.43 21.64
N GLU A 221 -30.17 -7.75 22.52
CA GLU A 221 -31.34 -8.33 23.20
C GLU A 221 -32.43 -8.76 22.20
N GLY A 222 -33.13 -9.85 22.50
CA GLY A 222 -34.18 -10.42 21.66
C GLY A 222 -33.68 -11.16 20.41
N GLN A 223 -32.37 -11.10 20.12
CA GLN A 223 -31.71 -11.88 19.09
C GLN A 223 -31.18 -13.19 19.68
N GLY A 224 -30.84 -14.14 18.81
CA GLY A 224 -30.07 -15.30 19.22
C GLY A 224 -29.63 -16.22 18.11
N GLU A 225 -30.01 -15.95 16.87
CA GLU A 225 -29.39 -16.56 15.72
C GLU A 225 -28.21 -15.70 15.22
N VAL A 226 -27.04 -16.31 15.05
CA VAL A 226 -25.82 -15.67 14.57
C VAL A 226 -25.38 -16.35 13.28
N ARG A 227 -25.24 -15.56 12.21
CA ARG A 227 -24.87 -16.05 10.89
C ARG A 227 -23.58 -15.42 10.40
N VAL A 228 -22.61 -16.25 10.01
CA VAL A 228 -21.30 -15.80 9.50
C VAL A 228 -20.90 -16.63 8.30
N VAL A 229 -20.34 -15.98 7.29
CA VAL A 229 -19.68 -16.64 6.16
C VAL A 229 -18.16 -16.46 6.31
N TRP A 230 -17.47 -17.57 6.49
CA TRP A 230 -16.02 -17.70 6.51
C TRP A 230 -15.52 -18.13 5.14
N ASP A 231 -14.53 -17.42 4.63
CA ASP A 231 -13.97 -17.65 3.30
C ASP A 231 -12.45 -17.76 3.36
N GLN A 232 -11.89 -18.76 2.66
CA GLN A 232 -10.45 -19.02 2.64
C GLN A 232 -9.68 -18.35 1.49
N GLY A 233 -10.33 -17.45 0.75
CA GLY A 233 -9.74 -16.77 -0.41
C GLY A 233 -10.56 -17.01 -1.65
#